data_AF-A0A7W4V2J4-F1
#
_entry.id   AF-A0A7W4V2J4-F1
#
_cell.length_a   1.000
_cell.length_b   1.000
_cell.length_c   1.000
_cell.angle_alpha   90.00
_cell.angle_beta   90.00
_cell.angle_gamma   90.00
#
_symmetry.space_group_name_H-M   'P 1'
#
loop_
_entity.id
_entity.type
_entity.pdbx_description
1 polymer ?
#
loop_
_entity_poly.entity_id
_entity_poly.type
_entity_poly.pdbx_seq_one_letter_code
_entity_poly.pdbx_strand_id
1 'polypeptide(L)' 'MAGFVIEYNRLSGERHVHSFAGPDGHREALRYRLQLEQNRADDGWEIVSLNSDSIETVHRTHARYFERDRLSA' A
#
# COMPACT_ATOMS: atom_id res chain seq x y z
N MET A 1 1.23 -10.69 12.10
CA MET A 1 2.17 -9.70 11.52
C MET A 1 1.36 -8.54 11.01
N ALA A 2 1.91 -7.31 11.07
CA ALA A 2 1.22 -6.14 10.55
C ALA A 2 0.98 -6.28 9.04
N GLY A 3 -0.12 -5.70 8.58
CA GLY A 3 -0.48 -5.61 7.18
C GLY A 3 -0.49 -4.16 6.75
N PHE A 4 -0.17 -3.92 5.49
CA PHE A 4 -0.21 -2.60 4.89
C PHE A 4 -0.95 -2.71 3.56
N VAL A 5 -1.76 -1.72 3.21
CA VAL A 5 -2.35 -1.59 1.88
C VAL A 5 -1.84 -0.31 1.25
N ILE A 6 -1.35 -0.40 0.03
CA ILE A 6 -0.93 0.74 -0.76
C ILE A 6 -1.83 0.82 -1.99
N GLU A 7 -2.52 1.95 -2.13
CA GLU A 7 -3.14 2.40 -3.37
C GLU A 7 -2.12 3.29 -4.07
N TYR A 8 -1.81 3.01 -5.33
CA TYR A 8 -0.77 3.72 -6.08
C TYR A 8 -1.26 4.06 -7.48
N ASN A 9 -1.41 5.34 -7.77
CA ASN A 9 -1.71 5.80 -9.13
C ASN A 9 -0.44 5.70 -9.98
N ARG A 10 -0.46 4.84 -10.99
CA ARG A 10 0.72 4.54 -11.81
C ARG A 10 1.14 5.69 -12.72
N LEU A 11 0.26 6.63 -12.99
CA LEU A 11 0.49 7.77 -13.89
C LEU A 11 1.01 8.98 -13.11
N SER A 12 0.29 9.39 -12.06
CA SER A 12 0.65 10.55 -11.24
C SER A 12 1.71 10.21 -10.19
N GLY A 13 1.77 8.95 -9.74
CA GLY A 13 2.55 8.52 -8.59
C GLY A 13 1.92 8.92 -7.24
N GLU A 14 0.69 9.41 -7.25
CA GLU A 14 -0.12 9.60 -6.04
C GLU A 14 -0.30 8.28 -5.31
N ARG A 15 -0.34 8.32 -3.98
CA ARG A 15 -0.48 7.10 -3.18
C ARG A 15 -1.19 7.32 -1.86
N HIS A 16 -1.89 6.28 -1.43
CA HIS A 16 -2.46 6.19 -0.09
C HIS A 16 -1.92 4.94 0.59
N VAL A 17 -1.52 5.07 1.86
CA VAL A 17 -0.98 3.97 2.64
C VAL A 17 -1.86 3.76 3.87
N HIS A 18 -2.34 2.54 4.03
CA HIS A 18 -3.19 2.11 5.13
C HIS A 18 -2.45 1.07 5.96
N SER A 19 -2.37 1.28 7.27
CA SER A 19 -1.64 0.40 8.18
C SER A 19 -2.60 -0.38 9.08
N PHE A 20 -2.39 -1.68 9.17
CA PHE A 20 -3.19 -2.60 9.97
C PHE A 20 -2.27 -3.28 10.98
N ALA A 21 -2.36 -2.84 12.24
CA ALA A 21 -1.50 -3.31 13.32
C ALA A 21 -1.98 -4.64 13.91
N GLY A 22 -1.14 -5.24 14.75
CA GLY A 22 -1.53 -6.41 15.53
C GLY A 22 -1.33 -7.77 14.84
N PRO A 23 -1.71 -8.87 15.51
CA PRO A 23 -1.47 -10.23 15.03
C PRO A 23 -2.21 -10.53 13.73
N ASP A 24 -3.44 -10.01 13.57
CA ASP A 24 -4.31 -10.22 12.42
C ASP A 24 -4.20 -9.13 11.33
N GLY A 25 -3.33 -8.14 11.50
CA GLY A 25 -3.24 -6.98 10.60
C GLY A 25 -3.07 -7.36 9.12
N HIS A 26 -2.26 -8.37 8.80
CA HIS A 26 -2.15 -8.93 7.44
C HIS A 26 -3.48 -9.43 6.84
N ARG A 27 -4.37 -10.04 7.64
CA ARG A 27 -5.69 -10.50 7.18
C ARG A 27 -6.63 -9.32 6.96
N GLU A 28 -6.58 -8.35 7.85
CA GLU A 28 -7.36 -7.11 7.72
C GLU A 28 -6.94 -6.32 6.48
N ALA A 29 -5.64 -6.19 6.24
CA ALA A 29 -5.09 -5.59 5.03
C ALA A 29 -5.54 -6.31 3.75
N LEU A 30 -5.51 -7.65 3.74
CA LEU A 30 -6.00 -8.42 2.60
C LEU A 30 -7.50 -8.19 2.35
N ARG A 31 -8.33 -8.21 3.40
CA ARG A 31 -9.78 -7.92 3.26
C ARG A 31 -10.01 -6.52 2.71
N TYR A 32 -9.28 -5.54 3.23
CA TYR A 32 -9.39 -4.16 2.78
C TYR A 32 -8.98 -3.99 1.32
N ARG A 33 -7.87 -4.63 0.90
CA ARG A 33 -7.47 -4.69 -0.52
C ARG A 33 -8.59 -5.21 -1.41
N LEU A 34 -9.21 -6.33 -1.06
CA LEU A 34 -10.30 -6.92 -1.83
C LEU A 34 -11.52 -5.99 -1.91
N GLN A 35 -11.83 -5.28 -0.82
CA GLN A 35 -12.89 -4.29 -0.81
C GLN A 35 -12.58 -3.09 -1.73
N LEU A 36 -11.34 -2.61 -1.73
CA LEU A 36 -10.93 -1.54 -2.64
C LEU A 36 -10.95 -2.00 -4.11
N GLU A 37 -10.48 -3.21 -4.39
CA GLU A 37 -10.52 -3.80 -5.75
C GLU A 37 -11.95 -3.91 -6.29
N GLN A 38 -12.92 -4.29 -5.45
CA GLN A 38 -14.34 -4.35 -5.85
C GLN A 38 -14.93 -2.97 -6.18
N ASN A 39 -14.45 -1.92 -5.51
CA ASN A 39 -14.92 -0.54 -5.71
C ASN A 39 -14.07 0.24 -6.71
N ARG A 40 -13.07 -0.39 -7.34
CA ARG A 40 -12.13 0.30 -8.23
C ARG A 40 -12.83 0.69 -9.53
N ALA A 41 -13.03 1.99 -9.72
CA ALA A 41 -13.58 2.54 -10.96
C ALA A 41 -12.52 2.85 -12.04
N ASP A 42 -11.25 2.99 -11.65
CA ASP A 42 -10.15 3.41 -12.53
C ASP A 42 -8.98 2.42 -12.48
N ASP A 43 -8.58 1.91 -13.65
CA ASP A 43 -7.47 0.97 -13.83
C ASP A 43 -6.08 1.61 -13.68
N GLY A 44 -6.00 2.95 -13.61
CA GLY A 44 -4.76 3.68 -13.33
C GLY A 44 -4.22 3.45 -11.91
N TRP A 45 -5.05 2.96 -10.99
CA TRP A 45 -4.70 2.69 -9.61
C TRP A 45 -4.33 1.21 -9.38
N GLU A 46 -3.11 0.98 -8.92
CA GLU A 46 -2.65 -0.33 -8.42
C GLU A 46 -2.91 -0.43 -6.91
N ILE A 47 -3.45 -1.56 -6.46
CA ILE A 47 -3.75 -1.79 -5.05
C ILE A 47 -3.01 -3.05 -4.60
N VAL A 48 -2.12 -2.91 -3.61
CA VAL A 48 -1.30 -4.02 -3.10
C VAL A 48 -1.42 -4.14 -1.59
N SER A 49 -1.48 -5.37 -1.08
CA SER A 49 -1.34 -5.65 0.35
C SER A 49 0.03 -6.24 0.64
N LEU A 50 0.73 -5.69 1.63
CA LEU A 50 2.06 -6.09 2.03
C LEU A 50 2.04 -6.53 3.50
N ASN A 51 2.74 -7.62 3.79
CA ASN A 51 2.97 -8.05 5.15
C ASN A 51 4.38 -7.58 5.52
N SER A 52 4.50 -6.78 6.58
CA SER A 52 5.80 -6.35 7.08
C SER A 52 5.80 -6.19 8.60
N ASP A 53 6.99 -6.07 9.18
CA ASP A 53 7.20 -5.78 10.60
C ASP A 53 6.98 -4.30 10.93
N SER A 54 7.25 -3.40 9.98
CA SER A 54 7.16 -1.94 10.16
C SER A 54 6.93 -1.20 8.84
N ILE A 55 6.47 0.05 8.92
CA ILE A 55 6.28 0.90 7.74
C ILE A 55 7.65 1.28 7.13
N GLU A 56 8.67 1.44 7.96
CA GLU A 56 10.05 1.72 7.56
C GLU A 56 10.62 0.59 6.69
N THR A 57 10.37 -0.67 7.07
CA THR A 57 10.74 -1.83 6.24
C THR A 57 10.02 -1.80 4.89
N VAL A 58 8.72 -1.44 4.86
CA VAL A 58 7.95 -1.31 3.62
C VAL A 58 8.57 -0.22 2.72
N HIS A 59 8.89 0.95 3.26
CA HIS A 59 9.56 2.02 2.52
C HIS A 59 10.89 1.57 1.88
N ARG A 60 11.67 0.77 2.60
CA ARG A 60 12.98 0.28 2.12
C ARG A 60 12.85 -0.82 1.06
N THR A 61 11.92 -1.76 1.26
CA THR A 61 11.79 -2.97 0.42
C THR A 61 10.89 -2.80 -0.79
N HIS A 62 9.97 -1.83 -0.74
CA HIS A 62 9.00 -1.54 -1.79
C HIS A 62 9.14 -0.09 -2.26
N ALA A 63 10.39 0.37 -2.41
CA ALA A 63 10.75 1.75 -2.70
C ALA A 63 10.02 2.34 -3.92
N ARG A 64 9.65 1.52 -4.91
CA ARG A 64 8.84 1.90 -6.08
C ARG A 64 7.62 2.74 -5.73
N TYR A 65 6.89 2.39 -4.68
CA TYR A 65 5.70 3.13 -4.28
C TYR A 65 6.04 4.50 -3.65
N PHE A 66 7.28 4.69 -3.23
CA PHE A 66 7.76 5.86 -2.48
C PHE A 66 8.78 6.70 -3.25
N GLU A 67 9.15 6.31 -4.47
CA GLU A 67 10.25 6.90 -5.25
C GLU A 67 10.04 8.39 -5.56
N ARG A 68 8.79 8.84 -5.77
CA ARG A 68 8.52 10.25 -6.11
C ARG A 68 8.76 11.24 -4.96
N ASP A 69 8.82 10.78 -3.70
CA ASP A 69 9.25 11.63 -2.58
C ASP A 69 10.72 12.01 -2.69
N ARG A 70 11.54 11.17 -3.34
CA ARG A 70 12.99 11.39 -3.46
C ARG A 70 13.35 12.39 -4.56
N LEU A 71 12.41 12.71 -5.46
CA LEU A 71 12.61 13.61 -6.59
C LEU A 71 12.11 15.04 -6.34
N SER A 72 11.40 15.25 -5.23
CA SER A 72 10.86 16.55 -4.82
C SER A 72 11.55 17.12 -3.56
N ALA A 73 12.65 16.49 -3.11
CA ALA A 73 13.48 16.89 -1.98
C ALA A 73 14.84 17.45 -2.45
#